data_AF-W1S046-F1
#
_entry.id   AF-W1S046-F1
#
_cell.length_a   1.000
_cell.length_b   1.000
_cell.length_c   1.000
_cell.angle_alpha   90.00
_cell.angle_beta   90.00
_cell.angle_gamma   90.00
#
_symmetry.space_group_name_H-M   'P 1'
#
loop_
_entity.id
_entity.type
_entity.pdbx_description
1 polymer ?
#
loop_
_entity_poly.entity_id
_entity_poly.type
_entity_poly.pdbx_seq_one_letter_code
_entity_poly.pdbx_strand_id
1 'polypeptide(L)'
;MFDDPRSETAFSPNTDFSILCDMLSMCFDGFFANSAVYARVGNTLEKQLFKKVSSLYRRLAERLLSQVGELLRDTGTMNPEPGYIAAAYLSALNAPDKYAIRRVMSVNWQVLRRIGKWVKKLDDNVSAKMIIDYLASIQMVLDNVQRQRALAKLIDK
;
A
#
# COMPACT_ATOMS: atom_id res chain seq x y z
N MET A 1 -7.18 9.99 55.61
CA MET A 1 -7.43 11.15 54.73
C MET A 1 -6.90 10.75 53.36
N PHE A 2 -7.82 10.44 52.46
CA PHE A 2 -7.71 10.38 50.99
C PHE A 2 -6.80 11.51 50.45
N ASP A 3 -6.10 11.48 49.32
CA ASP A 3 -5.95 10.63 48.14
C ASP A 3 -4.64 11.14 47.46
N ASP A 4 -3.92 10.31 46.71
CA ASP A 4 -3.69 10.54 45.27
C ASP A 4 -2.69 9.47 44.75
N PRO A 5 -3.19 8.35 44.18
CA PRO A 5 -2.36 7.49 43.37
C PRO A 5 -2.17 8.21 42.04
N ARG A 6 -0.91 8.45 41.65
CA ARG A 6 -0.55 8.79 40.27
C ARG A 6 -1.21 7.78 39.33
N SER A 7 -2.40 8.12 38.82
CA SER A 7 -2.95 7.46 37.65
C SER A 7 -2.17 8.02 36.49
N GLU A 8 -1.00 7.43 36.23
CA GLU A 8 -0.49 7.34 34.88
C GLU A 8 -1.58 6.59 34.10
N THR A 9 -2.52 7.36 33.56
CA THR A 9 -3.40 6.92 32.52
C THR A 9 -2.48 6.40 31.43
N ALA A 10 -2.38 5.07 31.32
CA ALA A 10 -1.73 4.42 30.21
C ALA A 10 -2.33 5.02 28.94
N PHE A 11 -1.57 5.91 28.30
CA PHE A 11 -1.92 6.45 27.00
C PHE A 11 -1.99 5.26 26.07
N SER A 12 -3.19 4.79 25.76
CA SER A 12 -3.41 3.88 24.65
C SER A 12 -2.97 4.68 23.41
N PRO A 13 -1.84 4.33 22.75
CA PRO A 13 -1.52 4.96 21.48
C PRO A 13 -2.70 4.66 20.56
N ASN A 14 -3.27 5.71 19.96
CA ASN A 14 -4.46 5.60 19.14
C ASN A 14 -4.23 4.53 18.06
N THR A 15 -4.83 3.35 18.22
CA THR A 15 -4.54 2.15 17.42
C THR A 15 -4.73 2.42 15.92
N ASP A 16 -5.69 3.27 15.57
CA ASP A 16 -5.92 3.72 14.20
C ASP A 16 -4.72 4.48 13.65
N PHE A 17 -4.06 5.30 14.46
CA PHE A 17 -2.91 6.10 14.03
C PHE A 17 -1.72 5.23 13.58
N SER A 18 -1.35 4.22 14.38
CA SER A 18 -0.25 3.32 14.02
C SER A 18 -0.58 2.52 12.76
N ILE A 19 -1.83 2.07 12.64
CA ILE A 19 -2.31 1.37 11.45
C ILE A 19 -2.24 2.27 10.20
N LEU A 20 -2.67 3.53 10.30
CA LEU A 20 -2.61 4.48 9.20
C LEU A 20 -1.16 4.80 8.79
N CYS A 21 -0.23 4.89 9.75
CA CYS A 21 1.21 5.04 9.47
C CYS A 21 1.78 3.83 8.73
N ASP A 22 1.43 2.61 9.17
CA ASP A 22 1.88 1.38 8.50
C ASP A 22 1.32 1.29 7.06
N MET A 23 0.05 1.65 6.86
CA MET A 23 -0.56 1.74 5.53
C MET A 23 0.11 2.80 4.65
N LEU A 24 0.42 3.96 5.23
CA LEU A 24 1.11 5.06 4.54
C LEU A 24 2.47 4.59 4.01
N SER A 25 3.25 3.91 4.85
CA SER A 25 4.55 3.34 4.45
C SER A 25 4.39 2.39 3.25
N MET A 26 3.46 1.43 3.32
CA MET A 26 3.23 0.48 2.21
C MET A 26 2.74 1.18 0.93
N CYS A 27 1.92 2.22 1.04
CA CYS A 27 1.44 2.99 -0.10
C CYS A 27 2.57 3.78 -0.74
N PHE A 28 3.48 4.34 0.06
CA PHE A 28 4.64 5.06 -0.44
C PHE A 28 5.60 4.14 -1.20
N ASP A 29 5.89 2.96 -0.64
CA ASP A 29 6.69 1.92 -1.32
C ASP A 29 6.03 1.47 -2.64
N GLY A 30 4.70 1.27 -2.61
CA GLY A 30 3.90 0.96 -3.80
C GLY A 30 3.99 2.05 -4.85
N PHE A 31 3.84 3.33 -4.47
CA PHE A 31 4.01 4.46 -5.38
C PHE A 31 5.38 4.43 -6.07
N PHE A 32 6.45 4.32 -5.26
CA PHE A 32 7.82 4.36 -5.75
C PHE A 32 8.13 3.19 -6.68
N ALA A 33 7.81 1.96 -6.26
CA ALA A 33 8.11 0.76 -7.05
C ALA A 33 7.37 0.75 -8.40
N ASN A 34 6.08 1.13 -8.42
CA ASN A 34 5.33 1.21 -9.66
C ASN A 34 5.85 2.34 -10.56
N SER A 35 6.29 3.48 -9.99
CA SER A 35 6.93 4.56 -10.77
C SER A 35 8.26 4.12 -11.40
N ALA A 36 9.07 3.38 -10.65
CA ALA A 36 10.35 2.86 -11.12
C ALA A 36 10.18 1.87 -12.27
N VAL A 37 9.19 0.96 -12.19
CA VAL A 37 8.88 0.05 -13.31
C VAL A 37 8.32 0.82 -14.51
N TYR A 38 7.41 1.78 -14.28
CA TYR A 38 6.87 2.65 -15.34
C TYR A 38 7.96 3.32 -16.19
N ALA A 39 9.05 3.78 -15.55
CA ALA A 39 10.16 4.42 -16.23
C ALA A 39 10.99 3.47 -17.13
N ARG A 40 10.94 2.16 -16.86
CA ARG A 40 11.79 1.15 -17.53
C ARG A 40 11.03 0.30 -18.56
N VAL A 41 9.71 0.17 -18.43
CA VAL A 41 8.92 -0.68 -19.35
C VAL A 41 8.72 -0.03 -20.71
N GLY A 42 9.04 -0.77 -21.77
CA GLY A 42 8.81 -0.36 -23.16
C GLY A 42 7.39 -0.65 -23.66
N ASN A 43 6.71 -1.64 -23.09
CA ASN A 43 5.37 -2.05 -23.53
C ASN A 43 4.30 -1.04 -23.07
N THR A 44 3.45 -0.59 -24.00
CA THR A 44 2.40 0.42 -23.74
C THR A 44 1.39 0.00 -22.68
N LEU A 45 0.95 -1.27 -22.69
CA LEU A 45 -0.01 -1.79 -21.71
C LEU A 45 0.58 -1.76 -20.30
N GLU A 46 1.81 -2.23 -20.15
CA GLU A 46 2.54 -2.18 -18.88
C GLU A 46 2.80 -0.76 -18.41
N LYS A 47 3.17 0.13 -19.35
CA LYS A 47 3.42 1.53 -19.06
C LYS A 47 2.16 2.21 -18.53
N GLN A 48 1.00 1.95 -19.12
CA GLN A 48 -0.27 2.47 -18.63
C GLN A 48 -0.66 1.88 -17.28
N LEU A 49 -0.44 0.57 -17.07
CA LEU A 49 -0.66 -0.11 -15.80
C LEU A 49 0.10 0.56 -14.67
N PHE A 50 1.44 0.59 -14.78
CA PHE A 50 2.32 1.04 -13.71
C PHE A 50 2.16 2.54 -13.44
N LYS A 51 1.89 3.35 -14.47
CA LYS A 51 1.53 4.77 -14.28
C LYS A 51 0.26 4.93 -13.45
N LYS A 52 -0.79 4.16 -13.76
CA LYS A 52 -2.09 4.28 -13.09
C LYS A 52 -2.03 3.78 -11.65
N VAL A 53 -1.38 2.62 -11.42
CA VAL A 53 -1.18 2.07 -10.07
C VAL A 53 -0.32 2.99 -9.21
N SER A 54 0.79 3.52 -9.77
CA SER A 54 1.64 4.50 -9.06
C SER A 54 0.84 5.73 -8.63
N SER A 55 0.02 6.30 -9.53
CA SER A 55 -0.83 7.46 -9.23
C SER A 55 -1.85 7.18 -8.12
N LEU A 56 -2.47 5.99 -8.13
CA LEU A 56 -3.44 5.60 -7.11
C LEU A 56 -2.79 5.43 -5.73
N TYR A 57 -1.63 4.77 -5.65
CA TYR A 57 -0.87 4.66 -4.41
C TYR A 57 -0.42 6.02 -3.88
N ARG A 58 0.07 6.91 -4.76
CA ARG A 58 0.46 8.27 -4.37
C ARG A 58 -0.70 9.02 -3.74
N ARG A 59 -1.87 9.02 -4.39
CA ARG A 59 -3.07 9.69 -3.88
C ARG A 59 -3.53 9.10 -2.56
N LEU A 60 -3.49 7.79 -2.40
CA LEU A 60 -3.83 7.15 -1.13
C LEU A 60 -2.83 7.56 -0.03
N ALA A 61 -1.52 7.56 -0.32
CA ALA A 61 -0.50 8.01 0.61
C ALA A 61 -0.71 9.49 1.03
N GLU A 62 -1.00 10.39 0.09
CA GLU A 62 -1.32 11.80 0.38
C GLU A 62 -2.54 11.93 1.31
N ARG A 63 -3.59 11.13 1.08
CA ARG A 63 -4.78 11.11 1.94
C ARG A 63 -4.48 10.57 3.33
N LEU A 64 -3.76 9.47 3.43
CA LEU A 64 -3.35 8.90 4.72
C LEU A 64 -2.47 9.89 5.50
N LEU A 65 -1.50 10.54 4.83
CA LEU A 65 -0.66 11.56 5.45
C LEU A 65 -1.49 12.73 6.01
N SER A 66 -2.51 13.18 5.27
CA SER A 66 -3.41 14.25 5.76
C SER A 66 -4.23 13.86 6.99
N GLN A 67 -4.48 12.55 7.20
CA GLN A 67 -5.20 12.03 8.36
C GLN A 67 -4.29 11.82 9.58
N VAL A 68 -3.01 11.51 9.35
CA VAL A 68 -2.00 11.33 10.40
C VAL A 68 -1.53 12.70 10.97
N GLY A 69 -1.65 13.80 10.21
CA GLY A 69 -1.34 15.15 10.72
C GLY A 69 0.16 15.44 10.89
N GLU A 70 0.51 16.56 11.55
CA GLU A 70 1.89 17.07 11.64
C GLU A 70 2.81 16.31 12.61
N LEU A 71 2.25 15.49 13.50
CA LEU A 71 3.04 14.82 14.53
C LEU A 71 3.22 13.34 14.19
N LEU A 72 4.39 13.01 13.62
CA LEU A 72 5.02 11.71 13.88
C LEU A 72 5.37 11.65 15.37
N ARG A 73 4.36 11.50 16.24
CA ARG A 73 4.61 11.00 17.60
C ARG A 73 5.25 9.63 17.41
N ASP A 74 6.31 9.37 18.15
CA ASP A 74 6.89 8.04 18.23
C ASP A 74 5.76 7.05 18.52
N THR A 75 5.40 6.23 17.53
CA THR A 75 4.25 5.32 17.59
C THR A 75 4.55 4.08 18.42
N GLY A 76 5.73 4.01 19.03
CA GLY A 76 6.24 2.82 19.68
C GLY A 76 6.70 1.80 18.65
N THR A 77 6.53 0.51 18.98
CA THR A 77 7.01 -0.58 18.11
C THR A 77 6.20 -0.64 16.81
N MET A 78 6.80 -0.21 15.70
CA MET A 78 6.21 -0.34 14.37
C MET A 78 5.93 -1.80 14.02
N ASN A 79 4.87 -2.03 13.24
CA ASN A 79 4.61 -3.34 12.68
C ASN A 79 5.76 -3.73 11.72
N PRO A 80 6.25 -4.99 11.71
CA PRO A 80 7.29 -5.40 10.76
C PRO A 80 6.77 -5.57 9.32
N GLU A 81 5.45 -5.67 9.11
CA GLU A 81 4.86 -5.91 7.79
C GLU A 81 5.21 -4.87 6.71
N PRO A 82 5.18 -3.55 6.96
CA PRO A 82 5.64 -2.56 6.00
C PRO A 82 7.10 -2.79 5.59
N GLY A 83 7.97 -3.13 6.54
CA GLY A 83 9.37 -3.49 6.26
C GLY A 83 9.50 -4.70 5.34
N TYR A 84 8.68 -5.74 5.53
CA TYR A 84 8.64 -6.89 4.62
C TYR A 84 8.14 -6.53 3.22
N ILE A 85 7.17 -5.62 3.11
CA ILE A 85 6.68 -5.11 1.83
C ILE A 85 7.78 -4.30 1.11
N ALA A 86 8.46 -3.40 1.83
CA ALA A 86 9.57 -2.61 1.29
C ALA A 86 10.67 -3.52 0.74
N ALA A 87 11.08 -4.53 1.51
CA ALA A 87 12.07 -5.52 1.08
C ALA A 87 11.60 -6.32 -0.15
N ALA A 88 10.32 -6.68 -0.22
CA ALA A 88 9.75 -7.38 -1.37
C ALA A 88 9.74 -6.52 -2.64
N TYR A 89 9.38 -5.23 -2.54
CA TYR A 89 9.49 -4.31 -3.66
C TYR A 89 10.93 -4.10 -4.09
N LEU A 90 11.86 -3.90 -3.16
CA LEU A 90 13.28 -3.76 -3.48
C LEU A 90 13.82 -4.99 -4.22
N SER A 91 13.51 -6.19 -3.73
CA SER A 91 13.85 -7.46 -4.40
C SER A 91 13.21 -7.59 -5.79
N ALA A 92 11.98 -7.09 -5.96
CA ALA A 92 11.31 -7.06 -7.26
C ALA A 92 11.97 -6.09 -8.25
N LEU A 93 12.39 -4.91 -7.78
CA LEU A 93 13.04 -3.87 -8.59
C LEU A 93 14.48 -4.22 -8.99
N ASN A 94 15.17 -5.03 -8.18
CA ASN A 94 16.50 -5.55 -8.47
C ASN A 94 16.48 -6.77 -9.39
N ALA A 95 15.31 -7.33 -9.70
CA ALA A 95 15.20 -8.42 -10.65
C ALA A 95 15.38 -7.92 -12.10
N PRO A 96 15.84 -8.76 -13.02
CA PRO A 96 15.85 -8.43 -14.45
C PRO A 96 14.47 -7.99 -14.95
N ASP A 97 14.41 -7.07 -15.92
CA ASP A 97 13.16 -6.43 -16.39
C ASP A 97 12.06 -7.44 -16.75
N LYS A 98 12.43 -8.56 -17.38
CA LYS A 98 11.50 -9.64 -17.74
C LYS A 98 10.76 -10.25 -16.54
N TYR A 99 11.32 -10.14 -15.34
CA TYR A 99 10.73 -10.61 -14.09
C TYR A 99 10.20 -9.48 -13.20
N ALA A 100 10.78 -8.28 -13.29
CA ALA A 100 10.41 -7.14 -12.47
C ALA A 100 8.91 -6.82 -12.54
N ILE A 101 8.35 -6.83 -13.76
CA ILE A 101 6.91 -6.59 -14.01
C ILE A 101 6.03 -7.54 -13.18
N ARG A 102 6.25 -8.86 -13.31
CA ARG A 102 5.45 -9.88 -12.64
C ARG A 102 5.65 -9.82 -11.12
N ARG A 103 6.88 -9.56 -10.66
CA ARG A 103 7.19 -9.47 -9.23
C ARG A 103 6.53 -8.25 -8.59
N VAL A 104 6.65 -7.06 -9.20
CA VAL A 104 6.00 -5.85 -8.67
C VAL A 104 4.48 -6.00 -8.65
N MET A 105 3.86 -6.59 -9.67
CA MET A 105 2.43 -6.93 -9.62
C MET A 105 2.07 -7.88 -8.47
N SER A 106 2.90 -8.89 -8.23
CA SER A 106 2.69 -9.81 -7.09
C SER A 106 2.78 -9.09 -5.75
N VAL A 107 3.73 -8.16 -5.59
CA VAL A 107 3.84 -7.34 -4.38
C VAL A 107 2.66 -6.38 -4.24
N ASN A 108 2.18 -5.77 -5.33
CA ASN A 108 0.95 -4.97 -5.31
C ASN A 108 -0.23 -5.77 -4.75
N TRP A 109 -0.45 -7.01 -5.23
CA TRP A 109 -1.50 -7.89 -4.70
C TRP A 109 -1.35 -8.23 -3.22
N GLN A 110 -0.10 -8.33 -2.77
CA GLN A 110 0.20 -8.55 -1.36
C GLN A 110 -0.14 -7.33 -0.51
N VAL A 111 0.19 -6.12 -0.96
CA VAL A 111 -0.16 -4.87 -0.29
C VAL A 111 -1.67 -4.73 -0.18
N LEU A 112 -2.42 -4.93 -1.27
CA LEU A 112 -3.88 -4.84 -1.26
C LEU A 112 -4.52 -5.76 -0.20
N ARG A 113 -4.04 -7.01 -0.11
CA ARG A 113 -4.53 -7.96 0.90
C ARG A 113 -4.16 -7.56 2.33
N ARG A 114 -2.97 -7.00 2.56
CA ARG A 114 -2.52 -6.57 3.89
C ARG A 114 -3.29 -5.33 4.35
N ILE A 115 -3.30 -4.27 3.55
CA ILE A 115 -4.07 -3.06 3.86
C ILE A 115 -5.54 -3.40 4.03
N GLY A 116 -6.13 -4.24 3.16
CA GLY A 116 -7.52 -4.67 3.30
C GLY A 116 -7.84 -5.42 4.60
N LYS A 117 -6.86 -6.08 5.24
CA LYS A 117 -7.05 -6.66 6.58
C LYS A 117 -6.99 -5.61 7.67
N TRP A 118 -6.10 -4.62 7.53
CA TRP A 118 -5.94 -3.56 8.52
C TRP A 118 -7.07 -2.54 8.50
N VAL A 119 -7.64 -2.25 7.32
CA VAL A 119 -8.81 -1.35 7.23
C VAL A 119 -9.97 -1.87 8.08
N LYS A 120 -10.15 -3.19 8.20
CA LYS A 120 -11.19 -3.79 9.05
C LYS A 120 -10.98 -3.56 10.55
N LYS A 121 -9.82 -3.03 10.95
CA LYS A 121 -9.48 -2.72 12.33
C LYS A 121 -9.58 -1.23 12.65
N LEU A 122 -9.87 -0.40 11.64
CA LEU A 122 -10.05 1.04 11.85
C LEU A 122 -11.42 1.29 12.48
N ASP A 123 -11.45 2.14 13.49
CA ASP A 123 -12.70 2.62 14.09
C ASP A 123 -13.36 3.71 13.24
N ASP A 124 -12.54 4.52 12.53
CA ASP A 124 -13.06 5.54 11.60
C ASP A 124 -13.56 4.93 10.28
N ASN A 125 -14.89 4.77 10.20
CA ASN A 125 -15.61 4.28 9.03
C ASN A 125 -15.44 5.15 7.77
N VAL A 126 -15.23 6.46 7.90
CA VAL A 126 -15.05 7.36 6.75
C VAL A 126 -13.69 7.10 6.12
N SER A 127 -12.64 7.04 6.95
CA SER A 127 -11.29 6.68 6.52
C SER A 127 -11.25 5.27 5.94
N ALA A 128 -11.88 4.29 6.61
CA ALA A 128 -11.95 2.92 6.14
C ALA A 128 -12.56 2.81 4.73
N LYS A 129 -13.70 3.48 4.50
CA LYS A 129 -14.37 3.50 3.19
C LYS A 129 -13.48 4.11 2.10
N MET A 130 -12.86 5.26 2.38
CA MET A 130 -11.95 5.92 1.44
C MET A 130 -10.81 4.98 1.03
N ILE A 131 -10.17 4.30 2.00
CA ILE A 131 -9.08 3.37 1.72
C ILE A 131 -9.58 2.20 0.85
N ILE A 132 -10.73 1.61 1.18
CA ILE A 132 -11.34 0.52 0.39
C ILE A 132 -11.56 0.93 -1.06
N ASP A 133 -12.08 2.13 -1.32
CA ASP A 133 -12.33 2.62 -2.68
C ASP A 133 -11.03 2.72 -3.50
N TYR A 134 -9.93 3.16 -2.88
CA TYR A 134 -8.62 3.15 -3.52
C TYR A 134 -8.09 1.72 -3.77
N LEU A 135 -8.21 0.82 -2.79
CA LEU A 135 -7.79 -0.58 -2.95
C LEU A 135 -8.55 -1.26 -4.09
N ALA A 136 -9.86 -1.05 -4.17
CA ALA A 136 -10.70 -1.58 -5.25
C ALA A 136 -10.27 -1.01 -6.61
N SER A 137 -9.97 0.28 -6.68
CA SER A 137 -9.48 0.93 -7.91
C SER A 137 -8.15 0.35 -8.37
N ILE A 138 -7.20 0.09 -7.45
CA ILE A 138 -5.91 -0.54 -7.78
C ILE A 138 -6.13 -1.99 -8.22
N GLN A 139 -6.97 -2.74 -7.50
CA GLN A 139 -7.32 -4.13 -7.80
C GLN A 139 -7.88 -4.26 -9.23
N MET A 140 -8.88 -3.43 -9.58
CA MET A 140 -9.47 -3.44 -10.92
C MET A 140 -8.45 -3.22 -12.04
N VAL A 141 -7.49 -2.31 -11.82
CA VAL A 141 -6.45 -2.00 -12.80
C VAL A 141 -5.52 -3.21 -13.01
N LEU A 142 -5.08 -3.84 -11.93
CA LEU A 142 -4.23 -5.03 -11.98
C LEU A 142 -4.96 -6.24 -12.60
N ASP A 143 -6.23 -6.47 -12.24
CA ASP A 143 -7.06 -7.56 -12.77
C ASP A 143 -7.34 -7.39 -14.26
N ASN A 144 -7.58 -6.15 -14.71
CA ASN A 144 -7.82 -5.88 -16.13
C ASN A 144 -6.60 -6.26 -16.98
N VAL A 145 -5.39 -5.88 -16.55
CA VAL A 145 -4.18 -6.24 -17.29
C VAL A 145 -3.89 -7.73 -17.23
N GLN A 146 -4.12 -8.37 -16.08
CA GLN A 146 -3.98 -9.82 -15.97
C GLN A 146 -4.93 -10.55 -16.93
N ARG A 147 -6.18 -10.09 -17.06
CA ARG A 147 -7.15 -10.63 -18.04
C ARG A 147 -6.70 -10.40 -19.47
N GLN A 148 -6.26 -9.20 -19.83
CA GLN A 148 -5.78 -8.90 -21.18
C GLN A 148 -4.58 -9.78 -21.59
N ARG A 149 -3.62 -9.99 -20.67
CA ARG A 149 -2.51 -10.92 -20.92
C ARG A 149 -2.95 -12.36 -21.11
N ALA A 150 -3.97 -12.80 -20.37
CA ALA A 150 -4.52 -14.15 -20.52
C ALA A 150 -5.19 -14.33 -21.88
N LEU A 151 -5.95 -13.34 -22.34
CA LEU A 151 -6.61 -13.35 -23.66
C LEU A 151 -5.60 -13.36 -24.81
N ALA A 152 -4.54 -12.54 -24.74
CA ALA A 152 -3.50 -12.52 -25.78
C ALA A 152 -2.84 -13.90 -25.96
N LYS A 153 -2.55 -14.61 -24.85
CA LYS A 153 -1.97 -15.96 -24.89
C LYS A 153 -2.89 -17.04 -25.45
N LEU A 154 -4.20 -16.79 -25.50
CA LEU A 154 -5.17 -17.71 -26.09
C LEU A 154 -5.30 -17.50 -27.60
N ILE A 155 -5.00 -16.30 -28.10
CA ILE A 155 -5.07 -15.95 -29.53
C ILE A 155 -3.79 -16.42 -30.27
N ASP A 156 -2.66 -16.49 -29.57
CA ASP A 156 -1.37 -16.97 -30.11
C ASP A 156 -1.26 -18.52 -30.18
N LYS A 157 -2.34 -19.25 -29.93
CA LYS A 157 -2.41 -20.73 -29.98
C LYS A 157 -3.34 -21.20 -31.08
#